data_AF-A0A7K4GXH6-F1
#
_entry.id   AF-A0A7K4GXH6-F1
#
_cell.length_a   1.000
_cell.length_b   1.000
_cell.length_c   1.000
_cell.angle_alpha   90.00
_cell.angle_beta   90.00
_cell.angle_gamma   90.00
#
_symmetry.space_group_name_H-M   'P 1'
#
loop_
_entity.id
_entity.type
_entity.pdbx_description
1 polymer ?
#
loop_
_entity_poly.entity_id
_entity_poly.type
_entity_poly.pdbx_seq_one_letter_code
_entity_poly.pdbx_strand_id
1 'polypeptide(L)'
;MPKKRKSGGKSGSSKGHYARVQCSKCGRMVARSKAKAVTRRVSLVDGRMYSELKKTGTIIQTPSKKKYYCISCAVHSHQVSQRDKSERRI
;
A
#
# COMPACT_ATOMS: atom_id res chain seq x y z
N MET A 1 12.97 14.55 23.92
CA MET A 1 11.95 14.53 22.83
C MET A 1 11.10 13.27 22.92
N PRO A 2 9.76 13.36 22.85
CA PRO A 2 8.89 12.20 22.95
C PRO A 2 8.97 11.30 21.71
N LYS A 3 9.16 9.99 21.91
CA LYS A 3 9.18 8.98 20.83
C LYS A 3 7.81 8.34 20.67
N LYS A 4 7.06 8.74 19.63
CA LYS A 4 5.69 8.22 19.37
C LYS A 4 5.65 6.74 18.97
N ARG A 5 6.67 6.22 18.27
CA ARG A 5 6.75 4.82 17.78
C ARG A 5 8.12 4.22 18.07
N LYS A 6 8.17 2.98 18.59
CA LYS A 6 9.45 2.25 18.86
C LYS A 6 10.34 2.18 17.61
N SER A 7 9.73 1.92 16.43
CA SER A 7 10.42 1.84 15.14
C SER A 7 10.64 3.18 14.40
N GLY A 8 10.19 4.31 14.96
CA GLY A 8 10.20 5.60 14.25
C GLY A 8 9.30 5.64 13.00
N GLY A 9 8.47 4.61 12.78
CA GLY A 9 7.59 4.51 11.62
C GLY A 9 8.23 3.93 10.35
N LYS A 10 9.38 3.26 10.48
CA LYS A 10 10.04 2.50 9.40
C LYS A 10 9.97 1.00 9.67
N SER A 11 10.05 0.18 8.63
CA SER A 11 10.25 -1.28 8.74
C SER A 11 11.73 -1.64 8.66
N GLY A 12 12.15 -2.52 9.57
CA GLY A 12 13.52 -3.05 9.67
C GLY A 12 14.46 -2.18 10.51
N SER A 13 15.15 -2.82 11.45
CA SER A 13 16.04 -2.18 12.42
C SER A 13 17.52 -2.43 12.13
N SER A 14 17.85 -3.39 11.27
CA SER A 14 19.23 -3.88 11.07
C SER A 14 19.96 -3.23 9.91
N LYS A 15 19.29 -2.45 9.05
CA LYS A 15 19.90 -1.80 7.89
C LYS A 15 20.04 -0.30 8.09
N GLY A 16 21.22 0.24 7.79
CA GLY A 16 21.48 1.69 7.79
C GLY A 16 20.80 2.43 6.63
N HIS A 17 20.74 1.81 5.43
CA HIS A 17 20.15 2.41 4.24
C HIS A 17 19.11 1.51 3.58
N TYR A 18 18.05 2.13 3.05
CA TYR A 18 17.00 1.47 2.27
C TYR A 18 16.86 2.18 0.93
N ALA A 19 16.70 1.40 -0.15
CA ALA A 19 16.37 1.93 -1.46
C ALA A 19 15.15 2.86 -1.40
N ARG A 20 15.13 3.88 -2.25
CA ARG A 20 13.99 4.81 -2.38
C ARG A 20 13.05 4.31 -3.45
N VAL A 21 11.75 4.54 -3.22
CA VAL A 21 10.66 4.22 -4.14
C VAL A 21 9.86 5.49 -4.40
N GLN A 22 9.31 5.60 -5.60
CA GLN A 22 8.46 6.71 -5.99
C GLN A 22 7.03 6.49 -5.50
N CYS A 23 6.41 7.53 -4.95
CA CYS A 23 4.98 7.50 -4.60
C CYS A 23 4.12 7.51 -5.88
N SER A 24 3.19 6.56 -6.01
CA SER A 24 2.32 6.44 -7.19
C SER A 24 1.31 7.58 -7.37
N LYS A 25 1.07 8.41 -6.34
CA LYS A 25 0.13 9.55 -6.42
C LYS A 25 0.83 10.90 -6.63
N CYS A 26 1.82 11.21 -5.80
CA CYS A 26 2.48 12.52 -5.80
C CYS A 26 3.89 12.52 -6.39
N GLY A 27 4.41 11.38 -6.86
CA GLY A 27 5.75 11.30 -7.46
C GLY A 27 6.93 11.47 -6.49
N ARG A 28 6.70 11.80 -5.22
CA ARG A 28 7.78 12.01 -4.22
C ARG A 28 8.59 10.74 -3.98
N MET A 29 9.91 10.89 -3.87
CA MET A 29 10.85 9.83 -3.50
C MET A 29 10.84 9.56 -1.98
N VAL A 30 10.43 8.36 -1.58
CA VAL A 30 10.31 7.92 -0.17
C VAL A 30 11.17 6.67 0.06
N ALA A 31 11.82 6.55 1.22
CA ALA A 31 12.52 5.32 1.57
C ALA A 31 11.54 4.12 1.59
N ARG A 32 11.94 2.99 1.02
CA ARG A 32 11.12 1.77 0.93
C ARG A 32 10.65 1.27 2.30
N SER A 33 11.46 1.45 3.34
CA SER A 33 11.08 1.11 4.72
C SER A 33 9.98 1.99 5.31
N LYS A 34 9.75 3.19 4.77
CA LYS A 34 8.72 4.13 5.23
C LYS A 34 7.47 4.14 4.34
N ALA A 35 7.62 3.78 3.07
CA ALA A 35 6.51 3.77 2.12
C ALA A 35 5.46 2.71 2.47
N LYS A 36 4.18 3.02 2.19
CA LYS A 36 3.09 2.07 2.34
C LYS A 36 2.85 1.34 1.03
N ALA A 37 3.12 0.04 1.04
CA ALA A 37 2.86 -0.84 -0.08
C ALA A 37 1.43 -1.35 0.01
N VAL A 38 0.62 -1.05 -1.01
CA VAL A 38 -0.75 -1.54 -1.14
C VAL A 38 -0.79 -2.43 -2.36
N THR A 39 -1.02 -3.72 -2.14
CA THR A 39 -1.19 -4.71 -3.21
C THR A 39 -2.68 -4.89 -3.44
N ARG A 40 -3.15 -4.65 -4.67
CA ARG A 40 -4.54 -4.92 -5.07
C ARG A 40 -4.54 -5.82 -6.29
N ARG A 41 -5.45 -6.79 -6.33
CA ARG A 41 -5.78 -7.49 -7.56
C ARG A 41 -6.64 -6.55 -8.41
N VAL A 42 -6.27 -6.37 -9.66
CA VAL A 42 -7.02 -5.54 -10.60
C VAL A 42 -7.69 -6.48 -11.59
N SER A 43 -9.03 -6.47 -11.63
CA SER A 43 -9.77 -7.09 -12.73
C SER A 43 -9.74 -6.16 -13.94
N LEU A 44 -9.63 -6.75 -15.13
CA LEU A 44 -9.70 -6.00 -16.39
C LEU A 44 -11.14 -5.54 -16.69
N VAL A 45 -12.11 -6.30 -16.18
CA VAL A 45 -13.54 -6.09 -16.38
C VAL A 45 -14.23 -5.82 -15.05
N ASP A 46 -15.37 -5.14 -15.15
CA ASP A 46 -16.29 -4.94 -14.04
C ASP A 46 -16.90 -6.27 -13.56
N GLY A 47 -17.36 -6.32 -12.31
CA GLY A 47 -17.85 -7.54 -11.66
C GLY A 47 -19.04 -8.19 -12.37
N ARG A 48 -19.92 -7.39 -12.99
CA ARG A 48 -21.08 -7.90 -13.73
C ARG A 48 -20.63 -8.65 -14.99
N MET A 49 -19.81 -8.00 -15.81
CA MET A 49 -19.25 -8.58 -17.03
C MET A 49 -18.33 -9.76 -16.74
N TYR A 50 -17.57 -9.71 -15.64
CA TYR A 50 -16.74 -10.83 -15.20
C TYR A 50 -17.58 -12.11 -15.00
N SER A 51 -18.78 -11.98 -14.43
CA SER A 51 -19.65 -13.11 -14.15
C SER A 51 -20.23 -13.72 -15.42
N GLU A 52 -20.60 -12.88 -16.40
CA GLU A 52 -21.09 -13.31 -17.70
C GLU A 52 -19.99 -14.00 -18.52
N LEU A 53 -18.81 -13.37 -18.63
CA LEU A 53 -17.66 -13.91 -19.35
C LEU A 53 -17.12 -15.21 -18.74
N LYS A 54 -17.24 -15.34 -17.41
CA LYS A 54 -16.88 -16.59 -16.73
C LYS A 54 -17.86 -17.71 -17.05
N LYS A 55 -19.16 -17.43 -17.19
CA LYS A 55 -20.17 -18.41 -17.62
C LYS A 55 -19.93 -18.87 -19.06
N THR A 56 -19.48 -17.98 -19.94
CA THR A 56 -19.10 -18.34 -21.32
C THR A 56 -17.76 -19.09 -21.42
N GLY A 57 -17.07 -19.31 -20.29
CA GLY A 57 -15.82 -20.07 -20.23
C GLY A 57 -14.56 -19.25 -20.50
N THR A 58 -14.65 -17.91 -20.54
CA THR A 58 -13.48 -17.05 -20.79
C THR A 58 -12.58 -16.98 -19.56
N ILE A 59 -11.27 -17.23 -19.75
CA ILE A 59 -10.27 -17.15 -18.69
C ILE A 59 -9.77 -15.70 -18.57
N ILE A 60 -10.15 -15.03 -17.48
CA ILE A 60 -9.73 -13.65 -17.21
C ILE A 60 -8.57 -13.64 -16.21
N GLN A 61 -7.42 -13.15 -16.65
CA GLN A 61 -6.25 -12.97 -15.79
C GLN A 61 -6.43 -11.75 -14.88
N THR A 62 -6.26 -11.94 -13.57
CA THR A 62 -6.35 -10.87 -12.57
C THR A 62 -4.98 -10.61 -11.94
N PRO A 63 -4.11 -9.82 -12.58
CA PRO A 63 -2.78 -9.57 -12.05
C PRO A 63 -2.86 -8.77 -10.74
N SER A 64 -1.93 -9.07 -9.83
CA SER A 64 -1.74 -8.26 -8.63
C SER A 64 -0.80 -7.09 -8.94
N LYS A 65 -1.26 -5.87 -8.66
CA LYS A 65 -0.44 -4.65 -8.80
C LYS A 65 -0.09 -4.13 -7.41
N LYS A 66 1.21 -3.89 -7.19
CA LYS A 66 1.73 -3.32 -5.94
C LYS A 66 2.02 -1.84 -6.15
N LYS A 67 1.31 -0.98 -5.42
CA LYS A 67 1.52 0.48 -5.44
C LYS A 67 2.23 0.92 -4.16
N TYR A 68 3.14 1.87 -4.28
CA TYR A 68 3.82 2.48 -3.14
C TYR A 68 3.28 3.89 -2.91
N TYR A 69 2.91 4.20 -1.68
CA TYR A 69 2.42 5.51 -1.29
C TYR A 69 3.32 6.13 -0.22
N CYS A 70 3.49 7.46 -0.30
CA CYS A 70 3.98 8.25 0.82
C CYS A 70 2.91 8.29 1.93
N ILE A 71 3.31 8.62 3.17
CA ILE A 71 2.38 8.60 4.32
C ILE A 71 1.22 9.58 4.11
N SER A 72 1.47 10.78 3.58
CA SER A 72 0.43 11.78 3.35
C SER A 72 -0.60 11.31 2.33
N CYS A 73 -0.16 10.77 1.18
CA CYS A 73 -1.06 10.21 0.19
C CYS A 73 -1.79 8.98 0.70
N ALA A 74 -1.16 8.15 1.54
CA ALA A 74 -1.81 6.99 2.12
C ALA A 74 -2.96 7.38 3.05
N VAL A 75 -2.81 8.44 3.85
CA VAL A 75 -3.86 8.99 4.72
C VAL A 75 -4.98 9.63 3.88
N HIS A 76 -4.62 10.48 2.92
CA HIS A 76 -5.61 11.13 2.05
C HIS A 76 -6.40 10.13 1.17
N SER A 77 -5.79 8.99 0.83
CA SER A 77 -6.46 7.92 0.05
C SER A 77 -7.16 6.88 0.93
N HIS A 78 -7.30 7.16 2.22
CA HIS A 78 -7.92 6.28 3.22
C HIS A 78 -7.33 4.85 3.27
N GLN A 79 -6.05 4.69 2.88
CA GLN A 79 -5.35 3.41 3.01
C GLN A 79 -4.82 3.20 4.43
N VAL A 80 -4.59 4.28 5.17
CA VAL A 80 -4.14 4.27 6.57
C VAL A 80 -4.84 5.40 7.32
N SER A 81 -5.44 5.09 8.46
CA SER A 81 -6.07 6.06 9.35
C SER A 81 -5.18 6.41 10.56
N GLN A 82 -5.56 7.48 11.26
CA GLN A 82 -5.04 7.78 12.58
C GLN A 82 -5.66 6.80 13.58
N ARG A 83 -4.85 6.29 14.50
CA ARG A 83 -5.24 5.31 15.51
C ARG A 83 -4.84 5.76 16.90
N ASP A 84 -5.53 5.24 17.89
CA ASP A 84 -5.23 5.47 19.29
C ASP A 84 -3.90 4.88 19.73
N LYS A 85 -3.43 5.27 20.92
CA LYS A 85 -2.09 4.90 21.42
C LYS A 85 -1.94 3.39 21.57
N SER A 86 -2.97 2.72 22.10
CA SER A 86 -3.06 1.26 22.26
C SER A 86 -3.06 0.54 20.91
N GLU A 87 -3.95 0.98 20.00
CA GLU A 87 -4.16 0.34 18.70
C GLU A 87 -2.97 0.46 17.75
N ARG A 88 -2.09 1.46 17.91
CA ARG A 88 -0.91 1.62 17.04
C ARG A 88 0.03 0.42 17.03
N ARG A 89 -0.01 -0.42 18.06
CA ARG A 89 0.83 -1.63 18.21
C ARG A 89 0.19 -2.88 17.62
N ILE A 90 -1.13 -2.87 17.47
CA ILE A 90 -1.92 -3.89 16.77
C ILE A 90 -1.71 -3.69 15.27
#